data_AF-A0A0Q7FCC7-F1
#
_entry.id   AF-A0A0Q7FCC7-F1
#
_cell.length_a   1.000
_cell.length_b   1.000
_cell.length_c   1.000
_cell.angle_alpha   90.00
_cell.angle_beta   90.00
_cell.angle_gamma   90.00
#
_symmetry.space_group_name_H-M   'P 1'
#
loop_
_entity.id
_entity.type
_entity.pdbx_description
1 polymer ?
#
loop_
_entity_poly.entity_id
_entity_poly.type
_entity_poly.pdbx_seq_one_letter_code
_entity_poly.pdbx_strand_id
1 'polypeptide(L)'
;MALTDMFIREVRPSSAAGDKHADGGGMYLLVKGSGKYWRMDYGFLGKRKTLALGVYPAVSLASARKRRDEARTLLAEGVDPSQAKQEGKYARTAAAAQTFEVVASQWLRKVAPSRSVSTQDKVKGWLDKNLFPVIGKKPIADI
;
A
#
# COMPACT_ATOMS: atom_id res chain seq x y z
N MET A 1 -7.50 28.52 6.05
CA MET A 1 -6.28 28.64 6.88
C MET A 1 -5.54 27.32 6.83
N ALA A 2 -4.21 27.34 6.86
CA ALA A 2 -3.41 26.12 6.97
C ALA A 2 -3.46 25.57 8.40
N LEU A 3 -3.44 24.25 8.56
CA LEU A 3 -3.39 23.61 9.87
C LEU A 3 -1.98 23.71 10.47
N THR A 4 -1.93 23.67 11.81
CA THR A 4 -0.70 23.60 12.60
C THR A 4 -0.68 22.31 13.42
N ASP A 5 0.51 21.81 13.75
CA ASP A 5 0.65 20.59 14.55
C ASP A 5 0.03 20.74 15.95
N MET A 6 0.08 21.94 16.53
CA MET A 6 -0.56 22.26 17.81
C MET A 6 -2.08 22.06 17.71
N PHE A 7 -2.72 22.68 16.70
CA PHE A 7 -4.15 22.51 16.47
C PHE A 7 -4.52 21.04 16.27
N ILE A 8 -3.74 20.30 15.48
CA ILE A 8 -4.01 18.89 15.18
C ILE A 8 -3.91 18.02 16.44
N ARG A 9 -3.03 18.34 17.38
CA ARG A 9 -2.92 17.62 18.65
C ARG A 9 -4.13 17.86 19.54
N GLU A 10 -4.52 19.12 19.67
CA GLU A 10 -5.56 19.56 20.62
C GLU A 10 -6.98 19.30 20.13
N VAL A 11 -7.21 19.31 18.81
CA VAL A 11 -8.56 19.19 18.24
C VAL A 11 -9.22 17.88 18.67
N ARG A 12 -10.46 18.00 19.17
CA ARG A 12 -11.31 16.91 19.60
C ARG A 12 -12.52 16.80 18.68
N PRO A 13 -13.09 15.60 18.50
CA PRO A 13 -14.31 15.43 17.72
C PRO A 13 -15.48 16.13 18.43
N SER A 14 -16.21 16.96 17.70
CA SER A 14 -17.42 17.64 18.15
C SER A 14 -18.71 16.93 17.72
N SER A 15 -18.63 16.03 16.73
CA SER A 15 -19.76 15.26 16.22
C SER A 15 -19.41 13.81 15.89
N ALA A 16 -20.41 12.93 15.93
CA ALA A 16 -20.26 11.52 15.53
C ALA A 16 -19.96 11.37 14.01
N ALA A 17 -20.48 12.29 13.19
CA ALA A 17 -20.20 12.34 11.75
C ALA A 17 -18.73 12.71 11.45
N GLY A 18 -18.11 13.46 12.36
CA GLY A 18 -16.72 13.89 12.30
C GLY A 18 -16.54 15.25 11.65
N ASP A 19 -15.49 15.96 12.10
CA ASP A 19 -15.27 17.35 11.75
C ASP A 19 -14.16 17.48 10.71
N LYS A 20 -14.40 18.34 9.72
CA LYS A 20 -13.46 18.61 8.63
C LYS A 20 -12.71 19.90 8.90
N HIS A 21 -11.39 19.82 9.00
CA HIS A 21 -10.51 20.98 9.12
C HIS A 21 -9.64 21.07 7.87
N ALA A 22 -9.87 22.08 7.04
CA ALA A 22 -9.17 22.23 5.77
C ALA A 22 -7.70 22.65 5.97
N ASP A 23 -6.79 22.09 5.17
CA ASP A 23 -5.38 22.48 5.11
C ASP A 23 -5.01 23.14 3.76
N GLY A 24 -5.90 23.08 2.77
CA GLY A 24 -5.73 23.68 1.44
C GLY A 24 -5.43 22.65 0.35
N GLY A 25 -5.66 23.04 -0.92
CA GLY A 25 -5.47 22.16 -2.07
C GLY A 25 -6.38 20.93 -2.06
N GLY A 26 -7.61 21.07 -1.55
CA GLY A 26 -8.57 19.96 -1.39
C GLY A 26 -8.30 19.04 -0.19
N MET A 27 -7.17 19.21 0.51
CA MET A 27 -6.79 18.43 1.67
C MET A 27 -7.47 18.94 2.96
N TYR A 28 -7.87 18.00 3.82
CA TYR A 28 -8.42 18.28 5.14
C TYR A 28 -8.11 17.16 6.13
N LEU A 29 -8.10 17.51 7.41
CA LEU A 29 -8.13 16.56 8.51
C LEU A 29 -9.59 16.24 8.86
N LEU A 30 -9.94 14.96 8.88
CA LEU A 30 -11.22 14.46 9.36
C LEU A 30 -11.04 13.92 10.78
N VAL A 31 -11.63 14.59 11.77
CA VAL A 31 -11.53 14.22 13.18
C VAL A 31 -12.80 13.49 13.59
N LYS A 32 -12.68 12.23 14.00
CA LYS A 32 -13.78 11.40 14.50
C LYS A 32 -13.44 10.87 15.89
N GLY A 33 -14.45 10.35 16.60
CA GLY A 33 -14.23 9.60 17.84
C GLY A 33 -13.24 8.44 17.68
N SER A 34 -13.19 7.82 16.50
CA SER A 34 -12.29 6.71 16.19
C SER A 34 -10.85 7.13 15.86
N GLY A 35 -10.59 8.41 15.56
CA GLY A 35 -9.27 8.89 15.17
C GLY A 35 -9.26 10.07 14.20
N LYS A 36 -8.05 10.43 13.76
CA LYS A 36 -7.76 11.61 12.95
C LYS A 36 -7.23 11.16 11.58
N TYR A 37 -7.97 11.47 10.51
CA TYR A 37 -7.70 10.95 9.17
C TYR A 37 -7.34 12.06 8.19
N TRP A 38 -6.23 11.90 7.47
CA TRP A 38 -5.86 12.79 6.38
C TRP A 38 -6.60 12.40 5.11
N ARG A 39 -7.38 13.35 4.57
CA ARG A 39 -8.19 13.17 3.37
C ARG A 39 -7.95 14.29 2.37
N MET A 40 -8.21 14.02 1.11
CA MET A 40 -8.20 15.03 0.06
C MET A 40 -9.36 14.78 -0.89
N ASP A 41 -10.20 15.78 -1.08
CA ASP A 41 -11.23 15.75 -2.13
C ASP A 41 -10.64 16.30 -3.43
N TYR A 42 -10.91 15.61 -4.54
CA TYR A 42 -10.44 15.98 -5.87
C TYR A 42 -11.46 15.62 -6.94
N GLY A 43 -11.36 16.28 -8.10
CA GLY A 43 -12.13 15.93 -9.29
C GLY A 43 -11.27 15.13 -10.26
N PHE A 44 -11.83 14.06 -10.81
CA PHE A 44 -11.20 13.29 -11.88
C PHE A 44 -12.28 12.80 -12.85
N LEU A 45 -12.12 13.09 -14.14
CA LEU A 45 -13.07 12.74 -15.21
C LEU A 45 -14.53 13.10 -14.87
N GLY A 46 -14.76 14.34 -14.40
CA GLY A 46 -16.09 14.84 -14.06
C GLY A 46 -16.70 14.27 -12.77
N LYS A 47 -16.00 13.39 -12.05
CA LYS A 47 -16.47 12.80 -10.78
C LYS A 47 -15.66 13.34 -9.61
N ARG A 48 -16.36 13.69 -8.52
CA ARG A 48 -15.73 14.02 -7.23
C ARG A 48 -15.33 12.73 -6.52
N LYS A 49 -14.09 12.67 -6.06
CA LYS A 49 -13.50 11.53 -5.34
C LYS A 49 -12.80 12.02 -4.07
N THR A 50 -12.61 11.11 -3.11
CA THR A 50 -11.89 11.37 -1.87
C THR A 50 -10.72 10.40 -1.73
N LEU A 51 -9.50 10.94 -1.66
CA LEU A 51 -8.28 10.19 -1.44
C LEU A 51 -7.96 10.08 0.06
N ALA A 52 -7.55 8.90 0.51
CA ALA A 52 -7.00 8.70 1.85
C ALA A 52 -5.48 8.92 1.84
N LEU A 53 -5.01 9.98 2.49
CA LEU A 53 -3.59 10.32 2.58
C LEU A 53 -2.91 9.67 3.78
N GLY A 54 -3.64 9.29 4.83
CA GLY A 54 -3.08 8.65 6.02
C GLY A 54 -3.92 8.81 7.27
N VAL A 55 -3.37 8.36 8.39
CA VAL A 55 -3.98 8.47 9.72
C VAL A 55 -2.93 9.10 10.66
N TYR A 56 -3.33 10.10 11.42
CA TYR A 56 -2.49 10.70 12.47
C TYR A 56 -2.55 9.84 13.74
N PRO A 57 -1.45 9.62 14.49
CA PRO A 57 -0.13 10.25 14.34
C PRO A 57 0.85 9.54 13.39
N ALA A 58 0.49 8.36 12.85
CA ALA A 58 1.39 7.59 11.97
C ALA A 58 1.83 8.37 10.71
N VAL A 59 1.01 9.32 10.26
CA VAL A 59 1.33 10.28 9.20
C VAL A 59 1.26 11.69 9.77
N SER A 60 2.40 12.37 9.81
CA SER A 60 2.52 13.76 10.23
C SER A 60 1.87 14.72 9.22
N LEU A 61 1.59 15.96 9.63
CA LEU A 61 1.08 17.01 8.74
C LEU A 61 2.00 17.21 7.52
N ALA A 62 3.31 17.30 7.75
CA ALA A 62 4.30 17.45 6.68
C ALA A 62 4.24 16.27 5.68
N SER A 63 4.17 15.04 6.20
CA SER A 63 4.06 13.84 5.36
C SER A 63 2.75 13.81 4.57
N ALA A 64 1.66 14.27 5.17
CA ALA A 64 0.35 14.32 4.54
C ALA A 64 0.31 15.40 3.43
N ARG A 65 0.96 16.56 3.63
CA ARG A 65 1.15 17.59 2.59
C ARG A 65 2.00 17.08 1.42
N LYS A 66 3.09 16.36 1.69
CA LYS A 66 3.89 15.72 0.64
C LYS A 66 3.04 14.77 -0.22
N ARG A 67 2.25 13.90 0.42
CA ARG A 67 1.34 12.98 -0.29
C ARG A 67 0.24 13.70 -1.08
N ARG A 68 -0.23 14.86 -0.59
CA ARG A 68 -1.17 15.73 -1.34
C ARG A 68 -0.51 16.24 -2.61
N ASP A 69 0.73 16.73 -2.51
CA ASP A 69 1.43 17.30 -3.66
C ASP A 69 1.74 16.22 -4.70
N GLU A 70 2.17 15.03 -4.28
CA GLU A 70 2.30 13.85 -5.15
C GLU A 70 0.98 13.51 -5.86
N ALA A 71 -0.14 13.48 -5.13
CA ALA A 71 -1.45 13.21 -5.72
C ALA A 71 -1.88 14.30 -6.73
N ARG A 72 -1.52 15.56 -6.50
CA ARG A 72 -1.81 16.66 -7.44
C ARG A 72 -0.98 16.57 -8.71
N THR A 73 0.29 16.15 -8.60
CA THR A 73 1.12 15.88 -9.78
C THR A 73 0.50 14.79 -10.65
N LEU A 74 0.08 13.67 -10.04
CA LEU A 74 -0.61 12.59 -10.77
C LEU A 74 -1.89 13.07 -11.47
N LEU A 75 -2.68 13.92 -10.80
CA LEU A 75 -3.89 14.50 -11.40
C LEU A 75 -3.57 15.42 -12.58
N ALA A 76 -2.47 16.17 -12.52
CA ALA A 76 -2.03 17.02 -13.63
C ALA A 76 -1.56 16.18 -14.84
N GLU A 77 -1.03 14.99 -14.59
CA GLU A 77 -0.66 13.99 -15.60
C GLU A 77 -1.87 13.18 -16.12
N GLY A 78 -3.08 13.44 -15.61
CA GLY A 78 -4.29 12.70 -16.00
C GLY A 78 -4.40 11.30 -15.40
N VAL A 79 -3.62 11.00 -14.36
CA VAL A 79 -3.64 9.72 -13.64
C VAL A 79 -4.50 9.84 -12.38
N ASP A 80 -5.35 8.83 -12.13
CA ASP A 80 -6.14 8.76 -10.90
C ASP A 80 -5.23 8.35 -9.70
N PRO A 81 -5.02 9.23 -8.70
CA PRO A 81 -4.15 8.92 -7.56
C PRO A 81 -4.64 7.75 -6.71
N SER A 82 -5.95 7.48 -6.71
CA SER A 82 -6.51 6.34 -5.98
C SER A 82 -6.17 5.02 -6.64
N GLN A 83 -6.10 4.98 -7.98
CA GLN A 83 -5.67 3.80 -8.74
C GLN A 83 -4.16 3.57 -8.58
N ALA A 84 -3.34 4.61 -8.75
CA ALA A 84 -1.88 4.50 -8.56
C ALA A 84 -1.52 3.96 -7.16
N LYS A 85 -2.22 4.43 -6.12
CA LYS A 85 -2.05 3.91 -4.75
C LYS A 85 -2.45 2.44 -4.63
N GLN A 86 -3.55 2.05 -5.27
CA GLN A 86 -4.07 0.70 -5.21
C GLN A 86 -3.16 -0.27 -5.99
N GLU A 87 -2.68 0.12 -7.16
CA GLU A 87 -1.70 -0.63 -7.95
C GLU A 87 -0.39 -0.82 -7.18
N GLY A 88 0.13 0.23 -6.54
CA GLY A 88 1.31 0.11 -5.68
C GLY A 88 1.10 -0.85 -4.51
N LYS A 89 -0.12 -0.90 -3.93
CA LYS A 89 -0.46 -1.89 -2.90
C LYS A 89 -0.51 -3.30 -3.49
N TYR A 90 -1.16 -3.48 -4.64
CA TYR A 90 -1.25 -4.78 -5.31
C TYR A 90 0.12 -5.31 -5.72
N ALA A 91 0.99 -4.47 -6.28
CA ALA A 91 2.35 -4.84 -6.64
C ALA A 91 3.15 -5.31 -5.41
N ARG A 92 3.04 -4.62 -4.28
CA ARG A 92 3.68 -5.03 -3.01
C ARG A 92 3.11 -6.35 -2.48
N THR A 93 1.80 -6.53 -2.53
CA THR A 93 1.18 -7.80 -2.10
C THR A 93 1.49 -8.95 -3.05
N ALA A 94 1.57 -8.70 -4.35
CA ALA A 94 1.92 -9.68 -5.36
C ALA A 94 3.39 -10.09 -5.22
N ALA A 95 4.29 -9.13 -5.02
CA ALA A 95 5.69 -9.40 -4.70
C ALA A 95 5.82 -10.20 -3.40
N ALA A 96 5.05 -9.84 -2.36
CA ALA A 96 5.02 -10.61 -1.11
C ALA A 96 4.44 -12.02 -1.27
N ALA A 97 3.51 -12.22 -2.21
CA ALA A 97 2.90 -13.51 -2.51
C ALA A 97 3.76 -14.39 -3.44
N GLN A 98 4.69 -13.80 -4.20
CA GLN A 98 5.71 -14.52 -4.96
C GLN A 98 6.85 -14.96 -4.04
N THR A 99 6.55 -15.92 -3.17
CA THR A 99 7.56 -16.49 -2.28
C THR A 99 8.47 -17.46 -3.02
N PHE A 100 9.65 -17.73 -2.45
CA PHE A 100 10.58 -18.73 -2.99
C PHE A 100 9.92 -20.08 -3.24
N GLU A 101 9.08 -20.54 -2.30
CA GLU A 101 8.37 -21.81 -2.42
C GLU A 101 7.43 -21.84 -3.62
N VAL A 102 6.67 -20.76 -3.85
CA VAL A 102 5.75 -20.65 -4.99
C VAL A 102 6.52 -20.71 -6.31
N VAL A 103 7.59 -19.93 -6.43
CA VAL A 103 8.40 -19.87 -7.66
C VAL A 103 9.17 -21.17 -7.89
N ALA A 104 9.78 -21.74 -6.85
CA ALA A 104 10.50 -23.01 -6.93
C ALA A 104 9.57 -24.17 -7.32
N SER A 105 8.34 -24.19 -6.79
CA SER A 105 7.34 -25.19 -7.17
C SER A 105 6.89 -25.05 -8.63
N GLN A 106 6.73 -23.82 -9.13
CA GLN A 106 6.44 -23.57 -10.54
C GLN A 106 7.60 -23.99 -11.44
N TRP A 107 8.83 -23.65 -11.05
CA TRP A 107 10.04 -24.07 -11.76
C TRP A 107 10.15 -25.59 -11.84
N LEU A 108 9.93 -26.30 -10.72
CA LEU A 108 9.90 -27.75 -10.69
C LEU A 108 8.92 -28.30 -11.72
N ARG A 109 7.67 -27.82 -11.76
CA ARG A 109 6.68 -28.27 -12.75
C ARG A 109 7.12 -28.00 -14.19
N LYS A 110 7.75 -26.84 -14.45
CA LYS A 110 8.22 -26.45 -15.78
C LYS A 110 9.36 -27.32 -16.29
N VAL A 111 10.30 -27.72 -15.42
CA VAL A 111 11.47 -28.52 -15.82
C VAL A 111 11.23 -30.03 -15.76
N ALA A 112 10.13 -30.48 -15.14
CA ALA A 112 9.77 -31.89 -15.01
C ALA A 112 9.72 -32.64 -16.36
N PRO A 113 9.18 -32.09 -17.48
CA PRO A 113 9.14 -32.81 -18.75
C PRO A 113 10.53 -33.09 -19.36
N SER A 114 11.52 -32.26 -19.02
CA SER A 114 12.89 -32.36 -19.53
C SER A 114 13.86 -33.11 -18.61
N ARG A 115 13.39 -33.59 -17.45
CA ARG A 115 14.23 -34.22 -16.42
C ARG A 115 13.75 -35.62 -16.08
N SER A 116 14.68 -36.48 -15.67
CA SER A 116 14.30 -37.78 -15.13
C SER A 116 13.50 -37.63 -13.84
N VAL A 117 12.52 -38.52 -13.65
CA VAL A 117 11.66 -38.55 -12.45
C VAL A 117 12.49 -38.65 -11.17
N SER A 118 13.51 -39.51 -11.17
CA SER A 118 14.41 -39.69 -10.01
C SER A 118 15.19 -38.42 -9.63
N THR A 119 15.60 -37.62 -10.61
CA THR A 119 16.25 -36.33 -10.36
C THR A 119 15.25 -35.32 -9.83
N GLN A 120 14.06 -35.30 -10.40
CA GLN A 120 12.99 -34.40 -10.00
C GLN A 120 12.57 -34.63 -8.54
N ASP A 121 12.41 -35.87 -8.12
CA ASP A 121 12.04 -36.23 -6.75
C ASP A 121 13.15 -35.90 -5.74
N LYS A 122 14.43 -36.09 -6.12
CA LYS A 122 15.57 -35.68 -5.29
C LYS A 122 15.58 -34.16 -5.06
N VAL A 123 15.48 -33.39 -6.15
CA VAL A 123 15.50 -31.91 -6.09
C VAL A 123 14.30 -31.39 -5.29
N LYS A 124 13.12 -31.97 -5.49
CA LYS A 124 11.93 -31.66 -4.69
C LYS A 124 12.17 -31.97 -3.20
N GLY A 125 12.71 -33.14 -2.88
CA GLY A 125 13.01 -33.53 -1.50
C GLY A 125 14.01 -32.62 -0.80
N TRP A 126 15.02 -32.11 -1.51
CA TRP A 126 15.94 -31.11 -0.96
C TRP A 126 15.27 -29.77 -0.70
N LEU A 127 14.42 -29.32 -1.63
CA LEU A 127 13.65 -28.09 -1.49
C LEU A 127 12.69 -28.19 -0.28
N ASP A 128 11.90 -29.26 -0.19
CA ASP A 128 10.92 -29.48 0.88
C ASP A 128 11.57 -29.58 2.27
N LYS A 129 12.71 -30.27 2.40
CA LYS A 129 13.34 -30.53 3.70
C LYS A 129 14.28 -29.42 4.17
N ASN A 130 15.00 -28.77 3.26
CA ASN A 130 16.09 -27.87 3.63
C ASN A 130 15.79 -26.40 3.32
N LEU A 131 15.15 -26.10 2.19
CA LEU A 131 15.01 -24.72 1.71
C LEU A 131 13.66 -24.11 2.07
N PHE A 132 12.56 -24.84 1.89
CA PHE A 132 11.22 -24.33 2.20
C PHE A 132 11.02 -23.99 3.70
N PRO A 133 11.55 -24.77 4.66
CA PRO A 133 11.44 -24.41 6.08
C PRO A 133 12.19 -23.12 6.44
N VAL A 134 13.27 -22.79 5.73
CA VAL A 134 14.17 -21.67 6.08
C VAL A 134 13.83 -20.40 5.30
N ILE A 135 13.56 -20.52 3.99
CA ILE A 135 13.34 -19.38 3.09
C ILE A 135 12.05 -19.48 2.26
N GLY A 136 11.28 -20.55 2.37
CA GLY A 136 10.12 -20.81 1.50
C GLY A 136 9.04 -19.72 1.52
N LYS A 137 8.81 -19.11 2.69
CA LYS A 137 7.83 -18.01 2.87
C LYS A 137 8.39 -16.62 2.56
N LYS A 138 9.68 -16.49 2.27
CA LYS A 138 10.28 -15.20 1.94
C LYS A 138 9.94 -14.83 0.48
N PRO A 139 9.60 -13.57 0.20
CA PRO A 139 9.48 -13.07 -1.17
C PRO A 139 10.76 -13.34 -1.94
N ILE A 140 10.67 -13.81 -3.19
CA ILE A 140 11.86 -14.12 -3.99
C ILE A 140 12.72 -12.88 -4.26
N ALA A 141 12.12 -11.68 -4.25
CA ALA A 141 12.84 -10.42 -4.44
C ALA A 141 13.78 -10.07 -3.27
N ASP A 142 13.62 -10.73 -2.11
CA ASP A 142 14.38 -10.47 -0.88
C ASP A 142 15.43 -11.58 -0.59
N ILE A 143 15.67 -12.49 -1.56
CA ILE A 143 16.61 -13.63 -1.45
C ILE A 143 17.74 -13.45 -2.46
#